data_AF-A0A7J6URL1-F1
#
_entry.id   AF-A0A7J6URL1-F1
#
_cell.length_a   1.000
_cell.length_b   1.000
_cell.length_c   1.000
_cell.angle_alpha   90.00
_cell.angle_beta   90.00
_cell.angle_gamma   90.00
#
_symmetry.space_group_name_H-M   'P 1'
#
loop_
_entity.id
_entity.type
_entity.pdbx_description
1 polymer ?
#
loop_
_entity_poly.entity_id
_entity_poly.type
_entity_poly.pdbx_seq_one_letter_code
_entity_poly.pdbx_strand_id
1 'polypeptide(L)'
;MKSPGDSKYMEAFELGQEESDDVFFKEAWLIYFWRRAKVHGVEEDIAEERLQFWISRSGQTPTSHDAVDVERGLIELRKLGIEQQLWEASRKEVEQASSAHIGNDVAETDSP
;
A
#
# COMPACT_ATOMS: atom_id res chain seq x y z
N MET A 1 -46.76 -5.01 21.24
CA MET A 1 -46.05 -3.70 21.29
C MET A 1 -44.95 -3.77 20.26
N LYS A 2 -45.03 -2.90 19.25
CA LYS A 2 -44.11 -2.86 18.10
C LYS A 2 -42.92 -2.00 18.52
N SER A 3 -41.72 -2.57 18.57
CA SER A 3 -40.50 -1.82 18.91
C SER A 3 -40.23 -0.81 17.81
N PRO A 4 -40.13 0.51 18.09
CA PRO A 4 -39.84 1.51 17.08
C PRO A 4 -38.33 1.71 17.01
N GLY A 5 -37.74 1.33 15.88
CA GLY A 5 -36.37 1.68 15.55
C GLY A 5 -35.53 0.50 15.13
N ASP A 6 -35.98 -0.25 14.12
CA ASP A 6 -35.06 -1.01 13.28
C ASP A 6 -34.09 0.02 12.71
N SER A 7 -32.91 0.05 13.30
CA SER A 7 -31.91 0.97 12.87
C SER A 7 -31.38 0.47 11.53
N LYS A 8 -31.84 1.13 10.48
CA LYS A 8 -31.32 1.11 9.11
C LYS A 8 -29.84 1.55 9.01
N TYR A 9 -29.02 1.31 10.03
CA TYR A 9 -27.61 1.65 10.04
C TYR A 9 -26.91 0.75 9.01
N MET A 10 -26.74 1.28 7.80
CA MET A 10 -25.82 0.82 6.75
C MET A 10 -25.62 -0.69 6.71
N GLU A 11 -26.63 -1.40 6.21
CA GLU A 11 -26.46 -2.80 5.86
C GLU A 11 -25.44 -2.87 4.71
N ALA A 12 -24.30 -3.53 4.96
CA ALA A 12 -23.36 -3.86 3.91
C ALA A 12 -24.04 -4.84 2.95
N PHE A 13 -24.05 -4.53 1.65
CA PHE A 13 -24.64 -5.41 0.64
C PHE A 13 -23.55 -6.23 -0.04
N GLU A 14 -23.91 -7.45 -0.44
CA GLU A 14 -23.05 -8.34 -1.22
C GLU A 14 -22.77 -7.72 -2.60
N LEU A 15 -21.51 -7.79 -3.02
CA LEU A 15 -21.04 -7.26 -4.31
C LEU A 15 -21.23 -8.28 -5.43
N GLY A 16 -21.35 -7.79 -6.67
CA GLY A 16 -21.21 -8.64 -7.84
C GLY A 16 -19.80 -9.24 -7.95
N GLN A 17 -19.63 -10.26 -8.80
CA GLN A 17 -18.32 -10.88 -9.01
C GLN A 17 -17.28 -9.87 -9.53
N GLU A 18 -17.65 -9.08 -10.54
CA GLU A 18 -16.77 -8.05 -11.13
C GLU A 18 -16.35 -7.00 -10.10
N GLU A 19 -17.31 -6.52 -9.29
CA GLU A 19 -17.04 -5.56 -8.22
C GLU A 19 -16.15 -6.16 -7.13
N SER A 20 -16.36 -7.43 -6.78
CA SER A 20 -15.52 -8.15 -5.82
C SER A 20 -14.09 -8.30 -6.32
N ASP A 21 -13.90 -8.68 -7.59
CA ASP A 21 -12.58 -8.83 -8.21
C ASP A 21 -11.83 -7.51 -8.27
N ASP A 22 -12.52 -6.41 -8.58
CA ASP A 22 -11.97 -5.06 -8.55
C ASP A 22 -11.55 -4.62 -7.13
N VAL A 23 -12.36 -4.91 -6.12
CA VAL A 23 -12.00 -4.66 -4.71
C VAL A 23 -10.74 -5.43 -4.33
N PHE A 24 -10.68 -6.73 -4.61
CA PHE A 24 -9.50 -7.55 -4.32
C PHE A 24 -8.24 -7.03 -5.00
N PHE A 25 -8.35 -6.63 -6.26
CA PHE A 25 -7.23 -6.05 -7.00
C PHE A 25 -6.73 -4.77 -6.33
N LYS A 26 -7.64 -3.87 -5.94
CA LYS A 26 -7.31 -2.61 -5.26
C LYS A 26 -6.72 -2.84 -3.87
N GLU A 27 -7.23 -3.80 -3.10
CA GLU A 27 -6.64 -4.20 -1.81
C GLU A 27 -5.20 -4.72 -1.99
N ALA A 28 -4.98 -5.62 -2.96
CA ALA A 28 -3.64 -6.12 -3.25
C ALA A 28 -2.68 -4.98 -3.63
N TRP A 29 -3.18 -3.99 -4.36
CA TRP A 29 -2.40 -2.82 -4.75
C TRP A 29 -2.04 -1.92 -3.56
N LEU A 30 -2.99 -1.71 -2.64
CA LEU A 30 -2.78 -0.99 -1.39
C LEU A 30 -1.72 -1.69 -0.52
N ILE A 31 -1.84 -3.01 -0.35
CA ILE A 31 -0.85 -3.83 0.37
C ILE A 31 0.53 -3.69 -0.27
N TYR A 32 0.62 -3.78 -1.60
CA TYR A 32 1.88 -3.65 -2.32
C TYR A 32 2.54 -2.29 -2.06
N PHE A 33 1.80 -1.19 -2.22
CA PHE A 33 2.34 0.14 -2.06
C PHE A 33 2.77 0.43 -0.62
N TRP A 34 1.95 0.08 0.38
CA TRP A 34 2.32 0.29 1.78
C TRP A 34 3.49 -0.59 2.22
N ARG A 35 3.58 -1.81 1.69
CA ARG A 35 4.75 -2.67 1.91
C ARG A 35 6.03 -2.07 1.34
N ARG A 36 5.96 -1.54 0.11
CA ARG A 36 7.08 -0.82 -0.51
C ARG A 36 7.43 0.44 0.28
N ALA A 37 6.43 1.21 0.70
CA ALA A 37 6.64 2.42 1.49
C ALA A 37 7.42 2.12 2.77
N LYS A 38 6.99 1.08 3.51
CA LYS A 38 7.72 0.58 4.67
C LYS A 38 9.17 0.18 4.38
N VAL A 39 9.41 -0.58 3.31
CA VAL A 39 10.77 -1.06 2.95
C VAL A 39 11.71 0.11 2.62
N HIS A 40 11.20 1.14 1.94
CA HIS A 40 11.97 2.28 1.48
C HIS A 40 11.97 3.48 2.44
N GLY A 41 11.41 3.35 3.64
CA GLY A 41 11.35 4.44 4.62
C GLY A 41 10.48 5.64 4.17
N VAL A 42 9.44 5.39 3.37
CA VAL A 42 8.48 6.40 2.91
C VAL A 42 7.29 6.42 3.86
N GLU A 43 6.92 7.61 4.36
CA GLU A 43 5.83 7.78 5.34
C GLU A 43 5.97 6.81 6.55
N GLU A 44 7.18 6.73 7.14
CA GLU A 44 7.55 5.74 8.18
C GLU A 44 6.63 5.75 9.40
N ASP A 45 6.04 6.89 9.71
CA ASP A 45 5.12 7.10 10.81
C ASP A 45 3.79 6.36 10.64
N ILE A 46 3.37 6.10 9.39
CA ILE A 46 2.07 5.47 9.08
C ILE A 46 2.16 4.20 8.23
N ALA A 47 3.27 3.95 7.53
CA ALA A 47 3.37 2.89 6.54
C ALA A 47 3.10 1.48 7.13
N GLU A 48 3.61 1.21 8.33
CA GLU A 48 3.37 -0.08 8.99
C GLU A 48 1.90 -0.24 9.41
N GLU A 49 1.31 0.79 10.01
CA GLU A 49 -0.09 0.75 10.44
C GLU A 49 -1.01 0.49 9.24
N ARG A 50 -0.78 1.19 8.13
CA ARG A 50 -1.57 1.02 6.91
C ARG A 50 -1.37 -0.33 6.25
N LEU A 51 -0.14 -0.84 6.24
CA LEU A 51 0.13 -2.18 5.74
C LEU A 51 -0.63 -3.24 6.55
N GLN A 52 -0.57 -3.19 7.88
CA GLN A 52 -1.26 -4.16 8.74
C GLN A 52 -2.78 -4.05 8.63
N PHE A 53 -3.32 -2.83 8.52
CA PHE A 53 -4.74 -2.61 8.27
C PHE A 53 -5.21 -3.36 7.03
N TRP A 54 -4.56 -3.16 5.88
CA TRP A 54 -4.99 -3.82 4.63
C TRP A 54 -4.77 -5.34 4.65
N ILE A 55 -3.67 -5.83 5.24
CA ILE A 55 -3.43 -7.27 5.40
C ILE A 55 -4.52 -7.93 6.26
N SER A 56 -4.94 -7.29 7.36
CA SER A 56 -5.91 -7.86 8.29
C SER A 56 -7.30 -8.08 7.68
N ARG A 57 -7.60 -7.35 6.60
CA ARG A 57 -8.88 -7.38 5.88
C ARG A 57 -8.85 -8.27 4.64
N SER A 58 -7.65 -8.46 4.07
CA SER A 58 -7.46 -9.26 2.87
C SER A 58 -7.92 -10.71 3.03
N GLY A 59 -8.51 -11.26 1.96
CA GLY A 59 -8.94 -12.66 1.90
C GLY A 59 -10.34 -12.95 2.47
N GLN A 60 -11.06 -11.93 2.91
CA GLN A 60 -12.48 -12.03 3.23
C GLN A 60 -13.33 -11.70 2.00
N THR A 61 -14.59 -12.16 1.96
CA THR A 61 -15.52 -11.75 0.90
C THR A 61 -15.82 -10.26 1.04
N PRO A 62 -15.54 -9.44 0.01
CA PRO A 62 -15.69 -8.00 0.10
C PRO A 62 -17.16 -7.59 0.10
N THR A 63 -17.42 -6.49 0.79
CA THR A 63 -18.73 -5.88 0.92
C THR A 63 -18.76 -4.49 0.28
N SER A 64 -19.94 -3.90 0.16
CA SER A 64 -20.07 -2.50 -0.27
C SER A 64 -19.27 -1.50 0.58
N HIS A 65 -18.97 -1.81 1.84
CA HIS A 65 -18.07 -0.97 2.66
C HIS A 65 -16.61 -1.10 2.23
N ASP A 66 -16.15 -2.30 1.89
CA ASP A 66 -14.79 -2.53 1.42
C ASP A 66 -14.55 -1.81 0.09
N ALA A 67 -15.55 -1.79 -0.80
CA ALA A 67 -15.51 -0.99 -2.02
C ALA A 67 -15.29 0.51 -1.76
N VAL A 68 -15.91 1.07 -0.73
CA VAL A 68 -15.69 2.48 -0.34
C VAL A 68 -14.32 2.67 0.30
N ASP A 69 -13.89 1.73 1.13
CA ASP A 69 -12.62 1.82 1.83
C ASP A 69 -11.43 1.73 0.88
N VAL A 70 -11.46 0.84 -0.12
CA VAL A 70 -10.36 0.76 -1.12
C VAL A 70 -10.24 2.06 -1.90
N GLU A 71 -11.35 2.72 -2.26
CA GLU A 71 -11.32 4.03 -2.92
C GLU A 71 -10.67 5.10 -2.03
N ARG A 72 -11.00 5.10 -0.73
CA ARG A 72 -10.35 6.00 0.24
C ARG A 72 -8.86 5.73 0.36
N GLY A 73 -8.46 4.47 0.41
CA GLY A 73 -7.06 4.07 0.44
C GLY A 73 -6.30 4.55 -0.80
N LEU A 74 -6.88 4.39 -1.99
CA LEU A 74 -6.25 4.86 -3.24
C LEU A 74 -6.14 6.39 -3.29
N ILE A 75 -7.14 7.11 -2.78
CA ILE A 75 -7.09 8.56 -2.64
C ILE A 75 -5.98 8.98 -1.68
N GLU A 76 -5.81 8.28 -0.57
CA GLU A 76 -4.73 8.54 0.40
C GLU A 76 -3.34 8.36 -0.23
N LEU A 77 -3.11 7.25 -0.94
CA LEU A 77 -1.85 7.05 -1.70
C LEU A 77 -1.56 8.23 -2.64
N ARG A 78 -2.59 8.71 -3.35
CA ARG A 78 -2.47 9.85 -4.27
C ARG A 78 -2.18 11.16 -3.54
N LYS A 79 -2.84 11.42 -2.42
CA LYS A 79 -2.66 12.65 -1.63
C LYS A 79 -1.27 12.73 -1.00
N LEU A 80 -0.74 11.61 -0.54
CA LEU A 80 0.61 11.51 -0.01
C LEU A 80 1.67 11.44 -1.13
N GLY A 81 1.26 11.19 -2.38
CA GLY A 81 2.21 11.06 -3.50
C GLY A 81 3.12 9.85 -3.37
N ILE A 82 2.62 8.75 -2.78
CA ILE A 82 3.41 7.55 -2.45
C ILE A 82 4.17 7.00 -3.67
N GLU A 83 3.54 6.97 -4.85
CA GLU A 83 4.18 6.47 -6.08
C GLU A 83 5.42 7.30 -6.45
N GLN A 84 5.31 8.62 -6.38
CA GLN A 84 6.43 9.53 -6.68
C GLN A 84 7.54 9.36 -5.64
N GLN A 85 7.20 9.32 -4.35
CA GLN A 85 8.18 9.11 -3.28
C GLN A 85 8.92 7.78 -3.44
N LEU A 86 8.19 6.70 -3.77
CA LEU A 86 8.78 5.38 -4.02
C LEU A 86 9.66 5.36 -5.26
N TRP A 87 9.28 6.06 -6.32
CA TRP A 87 10.12 6.20 -7.50
C TRP A 87 11.44 6.91 -7.16
N GLU A 88 11.39 8.00 -6.39
CA GLU A 88 12.58 8.73 -5.94
C GLU A 88 13.47 7.89 -5.02
N ALA A 89 12.88 7.17 -4.06
CA ALA A 89 13.61 6.29 -3.16
C ALA A 89 14.31 5.16 -3.93
N SER A 90 13.60 4.51 -4.85
CA SER A 90 14.16 3.43 -5.68
C SER A 90 15.30 3.92 -6.57
N ARG A 91 15.24 5.16 -7.08
CA ARG A 91 16.34 5.74 -7.87
C ARG A 91 17.58 5.99 -7.03
N LYS A 92 17.43 6.53 -5.82
CA LYS A 92 18.56 6.78 -4.91
C LYS A 92 19.30 5.48 -4.57
N GLU A 93 18.57 4.38 -4.41
CA GLU A 93 19.18 3.06 -4.18
C GLU A 93 20.04 2.59 -5.36
N VAL A 94 19.56 2.76 -6.60
CA VAL A 94 20.32 2.40 -7.81
C VAL A 94 21.59 3.26 -7.93
N GLU A 95 21.47 4.57 -7.67
CA GLU A 95 22.61 5.51 -7.70
C GLU A 95 23.65 5.15 -6.62
N GLN A 96 23.21 4.81 -5.40
CA GLN A 96 24.09 4.35 -4.33
C GLN A 96 24.77 3.01 -4.65
N ALA A 97 24.03 2.04 -5.20
CA ALA A 97 24.59 0.75 -5.62
C ALA A 97 25.65 0.93 -6.72
N SER A 98 25.43 1.83 -7.67
CA SER A 98 26.41 2.13 -8.72
C SER A 98 27.69 2.79 -8.17
N SER A 99 27.55 3.67 -7.17
CA SER A 99 28.68 4.34 -6.52
C SER A 99 29.50 3.38 -5.67
N ALA A 100 28.84 2.43 -4.99
CA ALA A 100 29.51 1.37 -4.23
C ALA A 100 30.29 0.39 -5.13
N HIS A 101 29.82 0.15 -6.36
CA HIS A 101 30.51 -0.71 -7.31
C HIS A 101 31.84 -0.09 -7.79
N ILE A 102 31.85 1.21 -8.12
CA ILE A 102 33.07 1.92 -8.56
C ILE A 102 34.12 2.04 -7.45
N GLY A 103 33.70 2.15 -6.19
CA GLY A 103 34.63 2.25 -5.04
C GLY A 103 35.47 0.99 -4.80
N ASN A 104 35.01 -0.18 -5.25
CA ASN A 104 35.72 -1.45 -5.07
C ASN A 104 36.79 -1.71 -6.13
N ASP A 105 36.66 -1.16 -7.34
CA ASP A 105 37.64 -1.37 -8.43
C ASP A 105 38.91 -0.51 -8.25
N VAL A 106 38.85 0.56 -7.47
CA VAL A 106 39.99 1.49 -7.27
C VAL A 106 40.93 1.03 -6.15
N ALA A 107 40.51 0.08 -5.31
CA ALA A 107 41.29 -0.39 -4.16
C ALA A 107 42.36 -1.45 -4.50
N GLU A 108 42.43 -1.95 -5.74
CA GLU A 108 43.33 -3.04 -6.16
C GLU A 108 44.38 -2.61 -7.20
N THR A 109 44.80 -1.35 -7.20
CA THR A 109 45.95 -0.89 -8.01
C THR A 109 46.86 0.06 -7.25
N ASP A 110 47.27 -0.28 -6.03
CA ASP A 110 48.56 0.19 -5.51
C ASP A 110 49.05 -0.74 -4.40
N SER A 111 49.94 -1.66 -4.75
CA SER A 111 50.86 -2.26 -3.79
C SER A 111 52.19 -2.53 -4.49
N PRO A 112 53.32 -2.17 -3.83
CA PRO A 112 54.63 -1.97 -4.44
C PRO A 112 55.35 -3.23 -4.92
#